data_AF-L8WSX3-F1
#
_entry.id   AF-L8WSX3-F1
#
_cell.length_a   1.000
_cell.length_b   1.000
_cell.length_c   1.000
_cell.angle_alpha   90.00
_cell.angle_beta   90.00
_cell.angle_gamma   90.00
#
_symmetry.space_group_name_H-M   'P 1'
#
loop_
_entity.id
_entity.type
_entity.pdbx_description
1 polymer ?
#
loop_
_entity_poly.entity_id
_entity_poly.type
_entity_poly.pdbx_seq_one_letter_code
_entity_poly.pdbx_strand_id
1 'polypeptide(L)'
;MKEIVASVNPKKIKHIQFGLLSAQDVVKISEFEVTHRDLYTAEDRLPVKNGPLDRRLGTVDKQASCETCGHQTALCVGHYAYIKLVLPVFHIGYFKHIIGILQEICKVCLVSYAPIHY
;
A
#
# COMPACT_ATOMS: atom_id res chain seq x y z
N MET A 1 25.17 31.28 -3.29
CA MET A 1 24.00 30.39 -3.14
C MET A 1 23.77 30.24 -1.65
N LYS A 2 22.68 30.78 -1.07
CA LYS A 2 22.46 30.74 0.39
C LYS A 2 22.07 29.32 0.79
N GLU A 3 22.86 28.71 1.66
CA GLU A 3 22.48 27.44 2.29
C GLU A 3 21.30 27.68 3.22
N ILE A 4 20.23 26.91 3.01
CA ILE A 4 19.06 26.91 3.88
C ILE A 4 19.44 26.10 5.12
N VAL A 5 19.55 26.77 6.25
CA VAL A 5 19.81 26.10 7.54
C VAL A 5 18.56 25.29 7.91
N ALA A 6 18.63 23.97 7.72
CA ALA A 6 17.57 23.06 8.11
C ALA A 6 17.60 22.84 9.63
N SER A 7 16.59 23.33 10.35
CA SER A 7 16.42 23.02 11.77
C SER A 7 15.69 21.69 11.95
N VAL A 8 16.45 20.64 12.28
CA VAL A 8 15.89 19.32 12.58
C VAL A 8 15.66 19.20 14.09
N ASN A 9 14.48 19.62 14.55
CA ASN A 9 14.07 19.38 15.95
C ASN A 9 13.62 17.92 16.12
N PRO A 10 14.04 17.23 17.20
CA PRO A 10 13.61 15.87 17.47
C PRO A 10 12.09 15.85 17.75
N LYS A 11 11.32 15.22 16.86
CA LYS A 11 9.87 15.05 17.02
C LYS A 11 9.57 13.73 17.73
N LYS A 12 8.56 13.73 18.59
CA LYS A 12 8.02 12.54 19.24
C LYS A 12 6.61 12.25 18.70
N ILE A 13 6.27 10.97 18.55
CA ILE A 13 4.94 10.53 18.12
C ILE A 13 3.93 10.90 19.21
N LYS A 14 2.89 11.67 18.87
CA LYS A 14 1.86 12.14 19.82
C LYS A 14 0.62 11.25 19.84
N HIS A 15 0.17 10.78 18.69
CA HIS A 15 -1.02 9.94 18.52
C HIS A 15 -0.90 9.10 17.24
N ILE A 16 -1.73 8.07 17.14
CA ILE A 16 -1.88 7.22 15.96
C ILE A 16 -3.31 7.41 15.46
N GLN A 17 -3.45 7.72 14.16
CA GLN A 17 -4.75 7.82 13.51
C GLN A 17 -4.97 6.58 12.65
N PHE A 18 -6.11 5.92 12.85
CA PHE A 18 -6.53 4.81 12.03
C PHE A 18 -7.42 5.32 10.90
N GLY A 19 -7.26 4.73 9.72
CA GLY A 19 -8.01 5.07 8.52
C GLY A 19 -7.84 4.01 7.45
N LEU A 20 -8.55 4.20 6.34
CA LEU A 20 -8.44 3.35 5.16
C LEU A 20 -7.61 4.07 4.10
N LEU A 21 -6.79 3.31 3.38
CA LEU A 21 -6.11 3.84 2.19
C LEU A 21 -7.11 3.92 1.04
N SER A 22 -7.17 5.07 0.37
CA SER A 22 -7.87 5.16 -0.90
C SER A 22 -7.10 4.42 -2.00
N ALA A 23 -7.76 4.07 -3.10
CA ALA A 23 -7.07 3.47 -4.25
C ALA A 23 -5.93 4.36 -4.78
N GLN A 24 -6.09 5.69 -4.70
CA GLN A 24 -5.06 6.65 -5.10
C GLN A 24 -3.89 6.65 -4.11
N ASP A 25 -4.16 6.55 -2.81
CA ASP A 25 -3.10 6.49 -1.79
C ASP A 25 -2.28 5.21 -1.95
N VAL A 26 -2.94 4.06 -2.18
CA VAL A 26 -2.26 2.77 -2.42
C VAL A 26 -1.31 2.88 -3.61
N VAL A 27 -1.74 3.47 -4.73
CA VAL A 27 -0.87 3.67 -5.89
C VAL A 27 0.26 4.65 -5.58
N LYS A 28 -0.03 5.73 -4.85
CA LYS A 28 0.96 6.78 -4.53
C LYS A 28 2.09 6.31 -3.62
N ILE A 29 1.80 5.39 -2.69
CA ILE A 29 2.84 4.81 -1.81
C ILE A 29 3.58 3.62 -2.44
N SER A 30 3.11 3.14 -3.58
CA SER A 30 3.65 1.95 -4.26
C SER A 30 4.69 2.31 -5.31
N GLU A 31 5.72 1.49 -5.43
CA GLU A 31 6.80 1.67 -6.40
C GLU A 31 6.41 1.18 -7.80
N PHE A 32 5.58 0.14 -7.90
CA PHE A 32 5.12 -0.43 -9.17
C PHE A 32 3.84 -1.26 -9.05
N GLU A 33 3.28 -1.64 -10.20
CA GLU A 33 2.18 -2.61 -10.33
C GLU A 33 2.73 -4.02 -10.50
N VAL A 34 2.32 -4.95 -9.64
CA VAL A 34 2.67 -6.38 -9.78
C VAL A 34 1.84 -6.99 -10.90
N THR A 35 2.51 -7.37 -11.99
CA THR A 35 1.88 -7.93 -13.20
C THR A 35 2.25 -9.40 -13.44
N HIS A 36 3.34 -9.87 -12.86
CA HIS A 36 3.82 -11.25 -13.00
C HIS A 36 3.61 -12.03 -11.70
N ARG A 37 3.24 -13.31 -11.83
CA ARG A 37 3.06 -14.22 -10.69
C ARG A 37 4.33 -14.98 -10.31
N ASP A 38 5.27 -15.07 -11.25
CA ASP A 38 6.45 -15.91 -11.10
C ASP A 38 7.44 -15.25 -10.14
N LEU A 39 8.08 -16.06 -9.29
CA LEU A 39 9.01 -15.57 -8.26
C LEU A 39 10.41 -15.35 -8.83
N TYR A 40 10.89 -16.29 -9.64
CA TYR A 40 12.24 -16.30 -10.20
C TYR A 40 12.21 -16.60 -11.71
N THR A 41 13.19 -16.08 -12.45
CA THR A 41 13.41 -16.43 -13.86
C THR A 41 13.89 -17.87 -13.98
N ALA A 42 13.49 -18.55 -15.06
CA ALA A 42 13.86 -19.95 -15.28
C ALA A 42 15.35 -20.15 -15.60
N GLU A 43 15.96 -19.16 -16.25
CA GLU A 43 17.35 -19.19 -16.72
C GLU A 43 18.33 -18.90 -15.57
N ASP A 44 18.24 -17.70 -14.99
CA ASP A 44 19.23 -17.20 -14.03
C ASP A 44 18.82 -17.38 -12.57
N ARG A 45 17.59 -17.86 -12.29
CA ARG A 45 17.01 -17.93 -10.95
C ARG A 45 17.05 -16.59 -10.19
N LEU A 46 16.95 -15.48 -10.93
CA LEU A 46 16.89 -14.13 -10.37
C LEU A 46 15.43 -13.73 -10.15
N PRO A 47 15.13 -12.86 -9.15
CA PRO A 47 13.76 -12.41 -8.94
C PRO A 47 13.16 -11.76 -10.20
N VAL A 48 11.92 -12.13 -10.54
CA VAL A 48 11.25 -11.61 -11.73
C VAL A 48 10.85 -10.15 -11.53
N LYS A 49 11.15 -9.30 -12.53
CA LYS A 49 10.67 -7.91 -12.55
C LYS A 49 9.15 -7.85 -12.60
N ASN A 50 8.55 -6.91 -11.89
CA ASN A 50 7.11 -6.80 -11.68
C ASN A 50 6.47 -8.06 -11.07
N GLY A 51 7.27 -8.89 -10.41
CA GLY A 51 6.84 -10.07 -9.65
C GLY A 51 6.81 -9.81 -8.14
N PRO A 52 6.42 -10.81 -7.33
CA PRO A 52 6.31 -10.66 -5.88
C PRO A 52 7.63 -10.47 -5.14
N LEU A 53 8.76 -10.84 -5.75
CA LEU A 53 10.11 -10.73 -5.18
C LEU A 53 10.96 -9.66 -5.88
N ASP A 54 10.34 -8.74 -6.63
CA ASP A 54 11.04 -7.65 -7.32
C ASP A 54 11.91 -6.87 -6.32
N ARG A 55 13.18 -6.64 -6.70
CA ARG A 55 14.20 -6.03 -5.83
C ARG A 55 13.87 -4.59 -5.40
N ARG A 56 12.92 -3.93 -6.06
CA ARG A 56 12.38 -2.64 -5.63
C ARG A 56 11.58 -2.71 -4.32
N LEU A 57 11.04 -3.89 -3.96
CA LEU A 57 10.34 -4.10 -2.69
C LEU A 57 11.32 -4.29 -1.51
N GLY A 58 12.58 -4.52 -1.82
CA GLY A 58 13.61 -4.95 -0.89
C GLY A 58 14.29 -6.22 -1.39
N THR A 59 15.39 -6.59 -0.74
CA THR A 59 16.17 -7.78 -1.10
C THR A 59 16.47 -8.59 0.16
N VAL A 60 16.46 -9.91 0.01
CA VAL A 60 16.92 -10.87 1.04
C VAL A 60 18.36 -11.31 0.81
N ASP A 61 18.91 -11.03 -0.36
CA ASP A 61 20.28 -11.36 -0.72
C ASP A 61 21.23 -10.31 -0.14
N LYS A 62 22.22 -10.76 0.64
CA LYS A 62 23.24 -9.93 1.28
C LYS A 62 24.17 -9.25 0.28
N GLN A 63 24.32 -9.80 -0.92
CA GLN A 63 25.15 -9.23 -1.98
C GLN A 63 24.40 -8.23 -2.86
N ALA A 64 23.07 -8.25 -2.83
CA ALA A 64 22.24 -7.31 -3.57
C ALA A 64 21.80 -6.14 -2.68
N SER A 65 21.53 -4.99 -3.30
CA SER A 65 20.89 -3.84 -2.68
C SER A 65 19.46 -3.68 -3.20
N CYS A 66 18.61 -3.03 -2.40
CA CYS A 66 17.26 -2.65 -2.83
C CYS A 66 17.37 -1.65 -4.01
N GLU A 67 16.59 -1.88 -5.06
CA GLU A 67 16.62 -1.03 -6.26
C GLU A 67 15.93 0.34 -6.03
N THR A 68 15.19 0.50 -4.93
CA THR A 68 14.48 1.74 -4.58
C THR A 68 15.28 2.64 -3.65
N CYS A 69 15.71 2.14 -2.50
CA CYS A 69 16.47 2.92 -1.51
C CYS A 69 18.00 2.73 -1.59
N GLY A 70 18.49 1.77 -2.37
CA GLY A 70 19.92 1.48 -2.48
C GLY A 70 20.55 0.80 -1.25
N HIS A 71 19.78 0.58 -0.19
CA HIS A 71 20.26 -0.03 1.04
C HIS A 71 20.27 -1.57 0.97
N GLN A 72 21.16 -2.18 1.76
CA GLN A 72 21.14 -3.62 2.01
C GLN A 72 19.98 -4.00 2.94
N THR A 73 19.66 -5.29 3.02
CA THR A 73 18.53 -5.85 3.79
C THR A 73 18.42 -5.30 5.22
N ALA A 74 19.53 -5.11 5.93
CA ALA A 74 19.51 -4.65 7.32
C ALA A 74 19.03 -3.19 7.51
N LEU A 75 19.17 -2.36 6.49
CA LEU A 75 18.80 -0.93 6.52
C LEU A 75 17.56 -0.61 5.66
N CYS A 76 17.09 -1.58 4.87
CA CYS A 76 15.90 -1.42 4.05
C CYS A 76 14.64 -1.62 4.90
N VAL A 77 13.72 -0.66 4.85
CA VAL A 77 12.43 -0.72 5.56
C VAL A 77 11.36 -1.51 4.81
N GLY A 78 11.64 -1.89 3.56
CA GLY A 78 10.68 -2.47 2.63
C GLY A 78 9.85 -1.40 1.91
N HIS A 79 9.43 -1.71 0.69
CA HIS A 79 8.63 -0.81 -0.15
C HIS A 79 7.35 -1.49 -0.61
N TYR A 80 6.32 -0.70 -0.88
CA TYR A 80 5.03 -1.22 -1.32
C TYR A 80 4.99 -1.39 -2.83
N ALA A 81 4.18 -2.35 -3.27
CA ALA A 81 3.63 -2.39 -4.61
C ALA A 81 2.13 -2.67 -4.51
N TYR A 82 1.42 -2.51 -5.62
CA TYR A 82 -0.01 -2.77 -5.68
C TYR A 82 -0.34 -3.80 -6.75
N ILE A 83 -1.46 -4.50 -6.53
CA ILE A 83 -2.07 -5.39 -7.52
C ILE A 83 -3.37 -4.74 -7.94
N LYS A 84 -3.51 -4.45 -9.23
CA LYS A 84 -4.76 -3.93 -9.79
C LYS A 84 -5.71 -5.08 -10.07
N LEU A 85 -6.73 -5.22 -9.23
CA LEU A 85 -7.79 -6.21 -9.46
C LEU A 85 -8.68 -5.78 -10.63
N VAL A 86 -9.02 -6.73 -11.49
CA VAL A 86 -9.92 -6.50 -12.63
C VAL A 86 -11.35 -6.17 -12.16
N LEU A 87 -11.77 -6.76 -11.04
CA LEU A 87 -13.07 -6.55 -10.42
C LEU A 87 -12.90 -6.23 -8.93
N PRO A 88 -13.77 -5.37 -8.37
CA PRO A 88 -13.75 -5.09 -6.94
C PRO A 88 -14.15 -6.33 -6.13
N VAL A 89 -13.53 -6.48 -4.96
CA VAL A 89 -13.79 -7.59 -4.03
C VAL A 89 -14.10 -7.01 -2.65
N PHE A 90 -15.03 -7.64 -1.92
CA PHE A 90 -15.30 -7.26 -0.55
C PHE A 90 -14.14 -7.65 0.37
N HIS A 91 -13.67 -6.68 1.15
CA HIS A 91 -12.71 -6.93 2.20
C HIS A 91 -13.37 -7.68 3.36
N ILE A 92 -12.91 -8.89 3.67
CA ILE A 92 -13.52 -9.78 4.67
C ILE A 92 -13.66 -9.11 6.05
N GLY A 93 -12.69 -8.28 6.45
CA GLY A 93 -12.72 -7.56 7.71
C GLY A 93 -13.79 -6.46 7.81
N TYR A 94 -14.26 -5.94 6.67
CA TYR A 94 -15.31 -4.90 6.63
C TYR A 94 -16.67 -5.47 6.24
N PHE A 95 -16.77 -6.77 5.94
CA PHE A 95 -17.98 -7.38 5.41
C PHE A 95 -19.22 -7.15 6.28
N LYS A 96 -19.09 -7.30 7.60
CA LYS A 96 -20.18 -7.02 8.56
C LYS A 96 -20.61 -5.55 8.56
N HIS A 97 -19.65 -4.63 8.52
CA HIS A 97 -19.92 -3.19 8.51
C HIS A 97 -20.59 -2.75 7.20
N ILE A 98 -20.16 -3.32 6.07
CA ILE A 98 -20.76 -3.07 4.77
C ILE A 98 -22.23 -3.50 4.77
N ILE A 99 -22.54 -4.70 5.31
CA ILE A 99 -23.93 -5.15 5.45
C ILE A 99 -24.76 -4.17 6.29
N GLY A 100 -24.23 -3.72 7.44
CA GLY A 100 -24.93 -2.74 8.29
C GLY A 100 -25.26 -1.44 7.53
N ILE A 101 -24.27 -0.86 6.86
CA ILE A 101 -24.47 0.36 6.05
C ILE A 101 -25.51 0.11 4.95
N LEU A 102 -25.42 -1.02 4.25
CA LEU A 102 -26.36 -1.39 3.19
C LEU A 102 -27.79 -1.60 3.72
N GLN A 103 -27.96 -2.02 4.98
CA GLN A 103 -29.27 -2.13 5.60
C GLN A 103 -29.89 -0.76 5.90
N GLU A 104 -29.06 0.25 6.19
CA GLU A 104 -29.48 1.60 6.56
C GLU A 104 -29.71 2.57 5.39
N ILE A 105 -29.31 2.20 4.16
CA ILE A 105 -29.52 3.04 2.97
C ILE A 105 -30.54 2.44 1.99
N CYS A 106 -31.23 3.31 1.25
CA CYS A 106 -32.04 2.89 0.12
C CYS A 106 -31.18 2.43 -1.04
N LYS A 107 -31.50 1.27 -1.63
CA LYS A 107 -30.69 0.62 -2.67
C LYS A 107 -30.90 1.25 -4.05
N VAL A 108 -31.91 2.12 -4.18
CA VAL A 108 -32.25 2.82 -5.41
C VAL A 108 -31.73 4.24 -5.41
N CYS A 109 -31.99 5.02 -4.35
CA CYS A 109 -31.58 6.43 -4.26
C CYS A 109 -30.37 6.69 -3.38
N LEU A 110 -29.82 5.69 -2.69
CA LEU A 110 -28.63 5.77 -1.82
C LEU A 110 -28.77 6.73 -0.62
N VAL A 111 -29.98 7.20 -0.33
CA VAL A 111 -30.27 8.03 0.85
C VAL A 111 -30.49 7.14 2.08
N SER A 112 -30.00 7.58 3.23
CA SER A 112 -30.22 6.89 4.51
C SER A 112 -31.71 6.87 4.89
N TYR A 113 -32.16 5.75 5.45
CA TYR A 113 -33.49 5.61 6.04
C TYR A 113 -33.60 6.24 7.42
N ALA A 114 -32.49 6.70 8.01
CA ALA A 114 -32.51 7.39 9.29
C ALA A 114 -33.33 8.70 9.17
N PRO A 115 -34.30 8.95 10.06
CA PRO A 115 -34.94 10.24 10.14
C PRO A 115 -33.86 11.28 10.44
N ILE A 116 -33.88 12.39 9.69
CA ILE A 116 -33.05 13.55 9.99
C ILE A 116 -33.61 14.15 11.29
N HIS A 117 -33.17 13.64 12.44
CA HIS A 117 -33.45 14.26 13.73
C HIS A 117 -32.56 15.51 13.82
N TYR A 118 -33.16 16.66 13.47
CA TYR A 118 -32.69 18.00 13.82
C TYR A 118 -32.88 18.25 15.32
#